data_AF-A0A538QR89-F1
#
_entry.id   AF-A0A538QR89-F1
#
_cell.length_a   1.000
_cell.length_b   1.000
_cell.length_c   1.000
_cell.angle_alpha   90.00
_cell.angle_beta   90.00
_cell.angle_gamma   90.00
#
_symmetry.space_group_name_H-M   'P 1'
#
loop_
_entity.id
_entity.type
_entity.pdbx_description
1 polymer ?
#
loop_
_entity_poly.entity_id
_entity_poly.type
_entity_poly.pdbx_seq_one_letter_code
_entity_poly.pdbx_strand_id
1 'polypeptide(L)' 'MRERLLDLLRCPTCVARLDLETFATRGDQIVDGALRCPVCRTVYPII' A
#
# COMPACT_ATOMS: atom_id res chain seq x y z
N MET A 1 4.74 1.28 -7.66
CA MET A 1 5.32 1.26 -6.30
C MET A 1 6.20 0.03 -6.11
N ARG A 2 7.33 0.08 -5.37
CA ARG A 2 8.10 -1.14 -5.06
C ARG A 2 7.63 -1.75 -3.74
N GLU A 3 7.46 -3.06 -3.70
CA GLU A 3 6.93 -3.78 -2.53
C GLU A 3 7.80 -3.59 -1.27
N ARG A 4 9.13 -3.53 -1.41
CA ARG A 4 10.07 -3.27 -0.31
C ARG A 4 9.85 -1.95 0.45
N LEU A 5 9.06 -1.03 -0.09
CA LEU A 5 8.72 0.23 0.58
C LEU A 5 7.62 0.04 1.62
N LEU A 6 6.87 -1.07 1.59
CA LEU A 6 5.78 -1.35 2.52
C LEU A 6 6.22 -1.32 3.98
N ASP A 7 7.44 -1.80 4.25
CA ASP A 7 8.02 -1.81 5.59
C ASP A 7 8.21 -0.41 6.18
N LEU A 8 8.43 0.58 5.31
CA LEU A 8 8.65 1.98 5.67
C LEU A 8 7.34 2.77 5.71
N LEU A 9 6.35 2.39 4.91
CA LEU A 9 5.12 3.16 4.78
C LEU A 9 4.17 2.96 5.96
N ARG A 10 3.50 4.04 6.32
CA ARG A 10 2.48 4.08 7.36
C ARG A 10 1.31 4.92 6.90
N CYS A 11 0.15 4.69 7.50
CA CYS A 11 -1.01 5.56 7.30
C CYS A 11 -0.67 7.01 7.70
N PRO A 12 -0.83 8.01 6.82
CA PRO A 12 -0.60 9.42 7.15
C PRO A 12 -1.43 9.95 8.33
N THR A 13 -2.60 9.34 8.59
CA THR A 13 -3.52 9.76 9.66
C THR A 13 -3.26 8.99 10.96
N CYS A 14 -3.09 7.67 10.88
CA CYS A 14 -3.01 6.80 12.06
C CYS A 14 -1.60 6.37 12.42
N VAL A 15 -0.62 6.56 11.52
CA VAL A 15 0.75 6.06 11.63
C VAL A 15 0.82 4.52 11.77
N ALA A 16 -0.28 3.82 11.52
CA ALA A 16 -0.37 2.36 11.53
C ALA A 16 0.25 1.73 10.27
N ARG A 17 0.59 0.44 10.34
CA ARG A 17 0.96 -0.35 9.16
C ARG A 17 -0.19 -0.42 8.17
N LEU A 18 0.16 -0.47 6.89
CA LEU A 18 -0.78 -0.56 5.78
C LEU A 18 -0.75 -1.98 5.20
N ASP A 19 -1.93 -2.50 4.86
CA ASP A 19 -2.09 -3.77 4.15
C ASP A 19 -2.08 -3.50 2.65
N LEU A 20 -1.36 -4.31 1.89
CA LEU A 20 -1.26 -4.19 0.44
C LEU A 20 -2.18 -5.20 -0.25
N GLU A 21 -2.97 -4.70 -1.18
CA GLU A 21 -3.72 -5.48 -2.16
C GLU A 21 -3.12 -5.22 -3.54
N THR A 22 -2.58 -6.24 -4.20
CA THR A 22 -1.96 -6.10 -5.54
C THR A 22 -2.89 -6.60 -6.63
N PHE A 23 -3.10 -5.79 -7.66
CA PHE A 23 -3.89 -6.19 -8.84
C PHE A 23 -3.00 -6.48 -10.06
N ALA A 24 -1.94 -5.69 -10.25
CA ALA A 24 -0.97 -5.93 -11.32
C ALA A 24 0.46 -5.57 -10.92
N THR A 25 1.41 -6.39 -11.36
CA THR A 25 2.85 -6.21 -11.13
C THR A 25 3.62 -6.31 -12.44
N ARG A 26 4.71 -5.56 -12.54
CA ARG A 26 5.71 -5.63 -13.61
C ARG A 26 7.08 -5.82 -12.95
N GLY A 27 7.50 -7.07 -12.80
CA GLY A 27 8.73 -7.39 -12.06
C GLY A 27 8.60 -7.03 -10.58
N ASP A 28 9.53 -6.24 -10.06
CA ASP A 28 9.55 -5.77 -8.66
C ASP A 28 8.65 -4.54 -8.40
N GLN A 29 7.93 -4.10 -9.42
CA GLN A 29 7.09 -2.91 -9.39
C GLN A 29 5.60 -3.29 -9.42
N ILE A 30 4.88 -2.91 -8.37
CA ILE A 30 3.41 -2.90 -8.33
C ILE A 30 2.93 -1.73 -9.20
N VAL A 31 2.19 -2.02 -10.25
CA VAL A 31 1.65 -1.02 -11.20
C VAL A 31 0.16 -0.78 -10.99
N ASP A 32 -0.54 -1.72 -10.36
CA ASP A 32 -1.94 -1.55 -9.93
C ASP A 32 -2.16 -2.25 -8.59
N GLY A 33 -2.83 -1.59 -7.66
CA GLY A 33 -3.03 -2.06 -6.30
C GLY A 33 -3.73 -1.06 -5.38
N ALA A 34 -3.85 -1.40 -4.10
CA ALA A 34 -4.34 -0.51 -3.06
C ALA A 34 -3.65 -0.78 -1.73
N LEU A 35 -3.33 0.29 -1.00
CA LEU A 35 -2.94 0.22 0.41
C LEU A 35 -4.15 0.51 1.28
N ARG A 36 -4.43 -0.37 2.24
CA ARG A 36 -5.56 -0.23 3.17
C ARG A 36 -5.04 -0.03 4.59
N CYS A 37 -5.57 0.96 5.29
CA CYS A 37 -5.31 1.11 6.70
C CYS A 37 -6.32 0.28 7.51
N PRO A 38 -5.89 -0.69 8.34
CA PRO A 38 -6.82 -1.49 9.14
C PRO A 38 -7.50 -0.69 10.26
N VAL A 39 -6.95 0.48 10.62
CA VAL A 39 -7.46 1.33 11.72
C VAL A 39 -8.53 2.30 11.22
N CYS A 40 -8.17 3.24 10.33
CA CYS A 40 -9.11 4.24 9.82
C CYS A 40 -9.89 3.80 8.58
N ARG A 41 -9.58 2.61 8.03
CA ARG A 41 -10.20 2.06 6.81
C ARG A 41 -10.00 2.90 5.54
N THR A 42 -9.10 3.89 5.57
CA THR A 42 -8.72 4.65 4.38
C THR A 42 -8.02 3.74 3.37
N VAL A 43 -8.32 3.95 2.10
CA VAL A 43 -7.76 3.21 0.97
C VAL A 43 -6.94 4.18 0.11
N TYR A 44 -5.70 3.84 -0.18
CA TYR A 44 -4.79 4.59 -1.04
C TYR A 44 -4.54 3.78 -2.33
N PRO A 45 -5.13 4.15 -3.47
CA PRO A 45 -4.93 3.43 -4.72
C PRO A 45 -3.49 3.60 -5.24
N ILE A 46 -2.98 2.56 -5.89
CA ILE A 46 -1.72 2.54 -6.64
C ILE A 46 -2.10 2.42 -8.12
N ILE A 47 -1.84 3.47 -8.89
CA ILE A 47 -2.10 3.57 -10.35
C ILE A 47 -0.86 4.09 -11.09
#